data_AF-A0A9X3CW28-F1
#
_entry.id   AF-A0A9X3CW28-F1
#
_cell.length_a   1.000
_cell.length_b   1.000
_cell.length_c   1.000
_cell.angle_alpha   90.00
_cell.angle_beta   90.00
_cell.angle_gamma   90.00
#
_symmetry.space_group_name_H-M   'P 1'
#
loop_
_entity.id
_entity.type
_entity.pdbx_description
1 polymer ?
#
loop_
_entity_poly.entity_id
_entity_poly.type
_entity_poly.pdbx_seq_one_letter_code
_entity_poly.pdbx_strand_id
1 'polypeptide(L)'
;MEDNNTNYFVRTLIVFVCIGIGTLIAYNFFKSEPIGEINSGLIILITFLIVLVLSESFDNFSIGRLMTLNRRIEKKERKNIELERKNSELLNQIISITNNQNQSQNLTSVYGDYYADMKKGSQSKEIDQNVVKELLDSIEDTPLIKEQVDLIKEDLDQRKLPYDSPTDEILIKFLAGTQIALQFEVTHNLIFGSQLTLLKELNSIKPEGLPEKDIHSYVSKVFKQFPNAYKDWGYENYLNFLYSHILILKSEQGKIHITKRGVEFLAWMIRNSKREDNPL
;
A
#
# COMPACT_ATOMS: atom_id res chain seq x y z
N MET A 1 -15.74 -17.31 27.23
CA MET A 1 -15.85 -17.35 28.70
C MET A 1 -15.17 -18.63 29.13
N GLU A 2 -13.91 -18.54 29.55
CA GLU A 2 -13.19 -19.66 30.16
C GLU A 2 -12.71 -19.14 31.51
N ASP A 3 -13.36 -19.63 32.56
CA ASP A 3 -13.03 -19.39 33.95
C ASP A 3 -11.69 -20.02 34.26
N ASN A 4 -10.65 -19.19 34.34
CA ASN A 4 -9.41 -19.60 34.97
C ASN A 4 -9.65 -19.51 36.49
N ASN A 5 -10.21 -20.57 37.06
CA ASN A 5 -10.41 -20.68 38.49
C ASN A 5 -9.03 -20.79 39.17
N THR A 6 -8.40 -19.64 39.40
CA THR A 6 -7.33 -19.52 40.38
C THR A 6 -7.84 -20.13 41.66
N ASN A 7 -7.27 -21.26 42.07
CA ASN A 7 -7.65 -21.97 43.28
C ASN A 7 -7.23 -21.14 44.50
N TYR A 8 -8.00 -20.08 44.79
CA TYR A 8 -7.87 -19.26 45.99
C TYR A 8 -7.82 -20.12 47.25
N PHE A 9 -8.51 -21.26 47.24
CA PHE A 9 -8.43 -22.26 48.29
C PHE A 9 -7.00 -22.73 48.59
N VAL A 10 -6.22 -23.11 47.57
CA VAL A 10 -4.84 -23.60 47.74
C VAL A 10 -3.92 -22.47 48.20
N ARG A 11 -4.10 -21.27 47.65
CA ARG A 11 -3.31 -20.08 48.04
C ARG A 11 -3.60 -19.65 49.49
N THR A 12 -4.86 -19.64 49.89
CA THR A 12 -5.27 -19.36 51.27
C THR A 12 -4.74 -20.44 52.22
N LEU A 13 -4.78 -21.71 51.82
CA LEU A 13 -4.21 -22.82 52.60
C LEU A 13 -2.70 -22.66 52.80
N ILE A 14 -1.96 -22.29 51.75
CA ILE A 14 -0.51 -22.03 51.81
C ILE A 14 -0.20 -20.87 52.77
N VAL A 15 -0.96 -19.77 52.72
CA VAL A 15 -0.81 -18.65 53.65
C VAL A 15 -1.03 -19.09 55.10
N PHE A 16 -2.06 -19.90 55.36
CA PHE A 16 -2.29 -20.47 56.68
C PHE A 16 -1.16 -21.39 57.15
N VAL A 17 -0.58 -22.20 56.26
CA VAL A 17 0.59 -23.04 56.57
C VAL A 17 1.82 -22.19 56.89
N CYS A 18 2.08 -21.11 56.14
CA CYS A 18 3.17 -20.18 56.44
C CYS A 18 2.99 -19.50 57.80
N ILE A 19 1.77 -19.08 58.14
CA ILE A 19 1.45 -18.51 59.48
C ILE A 19 1.63 -19.57 60.57
N GLY A 20 1.20 -20.82 60.33
CA GLY A 20 1.37 -21.94 61.26
C GLY A 20 2.84 -22.28 61.53
N ILE A 21 3.67 -22.34 60.48
CA ILE A 21 5.11 -22.57 60.62
C ILE A 21 5.78 -21.39 61.34
N GLY A 22 5.42 -20.15 60.99
CA GLY A 22 5.95 -18.95 61.66
C GLY A 22 5.59 -18.89 63.14
N THR A 23 4.37 -19.27 63.52
CA THR A 23 3.93 -19.33 64.92
C THR A 23 4.61 -20.46 65.69
N LEU A 24 4.87 -21.61 65.07
CA LEU A 24 5.67 -22.68 65.67
C LEU A 24 7.12 -22.27 65.91
N ILE A 25 7.74 -21.60 64.93
CA ILE A 25 9.09 -21.04 65.07
C ILE A 25 9.10 -20.02 66.22
N ALA A 26 8.15 -19.09 66.26
CA ALA A 26 8.05 -18.10 67.33
C ALA A 26 7.82 -18.74 68.70
N TYR A 27 6.94 -19.74 68.80
CA TYR A 27 6.67 -20.44 70.06
C TYR A 27 7.90 -21.21 70.55
N ASN A 28 8.58 -21.93 69.65
CA ASN A 28 9.79 -22.66 69.98
C ASN A 28 10.92 -21.69 70.42
N PHE A 29 11.05 -20.55 69.74
CA PHE A 29 12.09 -19.57 70.03
C PHE A 29 11.86 -18.77 71.33
N PHE A 30 10.61 -18.37 71.63
CA PHE A 30 10.29 -17.51 72.77
C PHE A 30 9.83 -18.23 74.04
N LYS A 31 9.30 -19.46 73.93
CA LYS A 31 8.58 -20.11 75.05
C LYS A 31 9.12 -21.49 75.43
N SER A 32 10.10 -22.02 74.70
CA SER A 32 10.76 -23.30 75.04
C SER A 32 12.12 -23.00 75.65
N GLU A 33 12.42 -23.60 76.81
CA GLU A 33 13.76 -23.57 77.40
C GLU A 33 14.66 -24.62 76.70
N PRO A 34 15.91 -24.30 76.32
CA PRO A 34 16.62 -23.02 76.47
C PRO A 34 16.17 -21.95 75.47
N ILE A 35 15.94 -20.75 75.98
CA ILE A 35 15.42 -19.62 75.21
C ILE A 35 16.48 -19.15 74.21
N GLY A 36 16.15 -19.17 72.91
CA GLY A 36 16.98 -18.59 71.86
C GLY A 36 18.06 -19.50 71.24
N GLU A 37 18.08 -20.80 71.53
CA GLU A 37 18.98 -21.73 70.83
C GLU A 37 18.45 -22.09 69.43
N ILE A 38 19.29 -21.91 68.41
CA ILE A 38 18.97 -22.31 67.03
C ILE A 38 19.21 -23.83 66.91
N ASN A 39 18.18 -24.61 67.19
CA ASN A 39 18.20 -26.05 66.95
C ASN A 39 18.20 -26.33 65.42
N SER A 40 18.86 -27.41 65.00
CA SER A 40 18.81 -27.91 63.62
C SER A 40 17.37 -28.05 63.09
N GLY A 41 16.41 -28.39 63.94
CA GLY A 41 14.99 -28.42 63.56
C GLY A 41 14.40 -27.06 63.16
N LEU A 42 14.85 -25.97 63.80
CA LEU A 42 14.41 -24.60 63.51
C LEU A 42 15.00 -24.11 62.18
N ILE A 43 16.26 -24.45 61.89
CA ILE A 43 16.91 -24.17 60.60
C ILE A 43 16.14 -24.83 59.45
N ILE A 44 15.78 -26.11 59.60
CA ILE A 44 15.01 -26.85 58.59
C ILE A 44 13.65 -26.18 58.34
N LEU A 45 12.94 -25.76 59.40
CA LEU A 45 11.66 -25.05 59.27
C LEU A 45 11.80 -23.70 58.55
N ILE A 46 12.85 -22.93 58.83
CA ILE A 46 13.14 -21.67 58.12
C ILE A 46 13.46 -21.95 56.65
N THR A 47 14.26 -22.97 56.34
CA THR A 47 14.56 -23.35 54.95
C THR A 47 13.30 -23.73 54.18
N PHE A 48 12.41 -24.53 54.79
CA PHE A 48 11.13 -24.85 54.17
C PHE A 48 10.26 -23.61 53.96
N LEU A 49 10.18 -22.70 54.93
CA LEU A 49 9.43 -21.45 54.80
C LEU A 49 9.94 -20.60 53.63
N ILE A 50 11.26 -20.48 53.48
CA ILE A 50 11.90 -19.74 52.38
C ILE A 50 11.54 -20.38 51.03
N VAL A 51 11.69 -21.69 50.89
CA VAL A 51 11.36 -22.42 49.65
C VAL A 51 9.88 -22.24 49.28
N LEU A 52 8.98 -22.28 50.26
CA LEU A 52 7.54 -22.14 50.05
C LEU A 52 7.16 -20.73 49.58
N VAL A 53 7.77 -19.69 50.17
CA VAL A 53 7.57 -18.29 49.76
C VAL A 53 8.15 -18.03 48.36
N LEU A 54 9.32 -18.61 48.05
CA LEU A 54 9.92 -18.54 46.71
C LEU A 54 9.03 -19.20 45.65
N SER A 55 8.42 -20.34 45.95
CA SER A 55 7.49 -21.01 45.04
C SER A 55 6.28 -20.13 44.67
N GLU A 56 5.66 -19.47 45.64
CA GLU A 56 4.50 -18.58 45.39
C GLU A 56 4.89 -17.31 44.61
N SER A 57 6.05 -16.74 44.91
CA SER A 57 6.54 -15.54 44.20
C SER A 57 6.90 -15.81 42.74
N PHE A 58 7.35 -17.04 42.41
CA PHE A 58 7.70 -17.44 41.06
C PHE A 58 6.45 -17.72 40.19
N ASP A 59 5.41 -18.35 40.75
CA ASP A 59 4.16 -18.63 40.04
C ASP A 59 3.40 -17.34 39.66
N ASN A 60 3.35 -16.35 40.55
CA ASN A 60 2.68 -15.08 40.24
C ASN A 60 3.41 -14.23 39.18
N PHE A 61 4.73 -14.37 39.06
CA PHE A 61 5.53 -13.59 38.10
C PHE A 61 5.49 -14.15 36.67
N SER A 62 5.47 -15.47 36.53
CA SER A 62 5.57 -16.17 35.24
C SER A 62 4.22 -16.20 34.48
N ILE A 63 3.12 -16.52 35.17
CA ILE A 63 1.79 -16.69 34.55
C ILE A 63 1.18 -15.35 34.08
N GLY A 64 1.37 -14.27 34.84
CA GLY A 64 0.83 -12.94 34.48
C GLY A 64 1.46 -12.35 33.21
N ARG A 65 2.78 -12.52 33.04
CA ARG A 65 3.49 -12.08 31.83
C ARG A 65 3.19 -12.96 30.63
N LEU A 66 3.08 -14.28 30.81
CA LEU A 66 2.71 -15.20 29.73
C LEU A 66 1.28 -14.95 29.21
N MET A 67 0.32 -14.74 30.11
CA MET A 67 -1.06 -14.49 29.72
C MET A 67 -1.23 -13.14 29.02
N THR A 68 -0.53 -12.10 29.49
CA THR A 68 -0.55 -10.78 28.82
C THR A 68 0.19 -10.79 27.48
N LEU A 69 1.24 -11.61 27.33
CA LEU A 69 1.95 -11.82 26.07
C LEU A 69 1.08 -12.59 25.06
N ASN A 70 0.44 -13.69 25.47
CA ASN A 70 -0.49 -14.43 24.61
C ASN A 70 -1.66 -13.55 24.14
N ARG A 71 -2.25 -12.75 25.04
CA ARG A 71 -3.30 -11.78 24.66
C ARG A 71 -2.83 -10.74 23.66
N ARG A 72 -1.57 -10.28 23.74
CA ARG A 72 -0.99 -9.35 22.74
C ARG A 72 -0.73 -10.04 21.41
N ILE A 73 -0.27 -11.29 21.43
CA ILE A 73 -0.02 -12.11 20.23
C ILE A 73 -1.35 -12.36 19.50
N GLU A 74 -2.39 -12.84 20.18
CA GLU A 74 -3.71 -13.05 19.59
C GLU A 74 -4.33 -11.75 19.03
N LYS A 75 -4.13 -10.61 19.73
CA LYS A 75 -4.62 -9.31 19.24
C LYS A 75 -3.85 -8.87 17.99
N LYS A 76 -2.56 -9.20 17.90
CA LYS A 76 -1.72 -8.88 16.74
C LYS A 76 -2.05 -9.78 15.55
N GLU A 77 -2.28 -11.07 15.78
CA GLU A 77 -2.76 -12.02 14.75
C GLU A 77 -4.13 -11.62 14.22
N ARG A 78 -5.09 -11.28 15.09
CA ARG A 78 -6.41 -10.78 14.67
C ARG A 78 -6.33 -9.52 13.82
N LYS A 79 -5.47 -8.56 14.20
CA LYS A 79 -5.24 -7.36 13.40
C LYS A 79 -4.60 -7.68 12.05
N ASN A 80 -3.70 -8.65 12.00
CA ASN A 80 -3.06 -9.05 10.75
C ASN A 80 -4.07 -9.71 9.79
N ILE A 81 -4.90 -10.62 10.30
CA ILE A 81 -6.00 -11.24 9.54
C ILE A 81 -6.99 -10.17 9.06
N GLU A 82 -7.31 -9.17 9.88
CA GLU A 82 -8.19 -8.06 9.48
C GLU A 82 -7.57 -7.21 8.36
N LEU A 83 -6.26 -6.94 8.41
CA LEU A 83 -5.52 -6.22 7.38
C LEU A 83 -5.47 -7.02 6.07
N GLU A 84 -5.17 -8.32 6.13
CA GLU A 84 -5.19 -9.20 4.97
C GLU A 84 -6.57 -9.26 4.32
N ARG A 85 -7.63 -9.37 5.13
CA ARG A 85 -9.02 -9.34 4.67
C ARG A 85 -9.35 -8.01 3.99
N LYS A 86 -8.98 -6.87 4.58
CA LYS A 86 -9.18 -5.53 3.98
C LYS A 86 -8.39 -5.38 2.69
N ASN A 87 -7.17 -5.92 2.62
CA ASN A 87 -6.34 -5.87 1.42
C ASN A 87 -6.95 -6.73 0.29
N SER A 88 -7.47 -7.92 0.62
CA SER A 88 -8.23 -8.75 -0.31
C SER A 88 -9.52 -8.08 -0.77
N GLU A 89 -10.25 -7.42 0.12
CA GLU A 89 -11.46 -6.64 -0.24
C GLU A 89 -11.14 -5.47 -1.16
N LEU A 90 -10.07 -4.71 -0.88
CA LEU A 90 -9.61 -3.62 -1.74
C LEU A 90 -9.18 -4.14 -3.12
N LEU A 91 -8.43 -5.26 -3.16
CA LEU A 91 -8.05 -5.91 -4.41
C LEU A 91 -9.29 -6.34 -5.20
N ASN A 92 -10.28 -6.95 -4.56
CA ASN A 92 -11.54 -7.34 -5.18
C ASN A 92 -12.34 -6.12 -5.67
N GLN A 93 -12.33 -5.00 -4.94
CA GLN A 93 -12.95 -3.75 -5.38
C GLN A 93 -12.25 -3.19 -6.62
N ILE A 94 -10.91 -3.17 -6.66
CA ILE A 94 -10.13 -2.75 -7.82
C ILE A 94 -10.45 -3.65 -9.02
N ILE A 95 -10.47 -4.97 -8.84
CA ILE A 95 -10.86 -5.93 -9.89
C ILE A 95 -12.29 -5.65 -10.37
N SER A 96 -13.24 -5.36 -9.47
CA SER A 96 -14.62 -5.05 -9.85
C SER A 96 -14.77 -3.73 -10.62
N ILE A 97 -14.04 -2.68 -10.24
CA ILE A 97 -14.02 -1.38 -10.94
C ILE A 97 -13.35 -1.53 -12.31
N THR A 98 -12.27 -2.30 -12.38
CA THR A 98 -11.53 -2.60 -13.62
C THR A 98 -12.39 -3.40 -14.60
N ASN A 99 -13.14 -4.38 -14.10
CA ASN A 99 -14.04 -5.20 -14.92
C ASN A 99 -15.29 -4.43 -15.40
N ASN A 100 -15.75 -3.41 -14.68
CA ASN A 100 -16.85 -2.55 -15.14
C ASN A 100 -16.45 -1.57 -16.25
N GLN A 101 -15.15 -1.33 -16.46
CA GLN A 101 -14.66 -0.40 -17.50
C GLN A 101 -14.15 -1.08 -18.77
N ASN A 102 -13.85 -2.39 -18.77
CA ASN A 102 -13.30 -3.07 -19.94
C ASN A 102 -13.92 -4.47 -20.15
N GLN A 103 -15.06 -4.53 -20.84
CA GLN A 103 -15.54 -5.78 -21.41
C GLN A 103 -14.89 -5.98 -22.79
N SER A 104 -13.64 -6.45 -22.80
CA SER A 104 -13.00 -7.05 -23.97
C SER A 104 -11.88 -8.00 -23.50
N GLN A 105 -12.08 -9.27 -23.81
CA GLN A 105 -11.37 -10.45 -23.33
C GLN A 105 -9.86 -10.45 -23.61
N ASN A 106 -9.05 -10.70 -22.57
CA ASN A 106 -7.93 -11.65 -22.51
C ASN A 106 -7.22 -11.52 -21.15
N LEU A 107 -7.64 -12.32 -20.17
CA LEU A 107 -6.96 -12.46 -18.87
C LEU A 107 -6.35 -13.86 -18.78
N THR A 108 -5.03 -13.95 -18.93
CA THR A 108 -4.25 -15.07 -18.38
C THR A 108 -4.25 -14.89 -16.86
N SER A 109 -5.10 -15.65 -16.17
CA SER A 109 -5.17 -15.66 -14.71
C SER A 109 -3.89 -16.28 -14.14
N VAL A 110 -2.97 -15.42 -13.67
CA VAL A 110 -1.86 -15.84 -12.80
C VAL A 110 -2.43 -16.03 -11.40
N TYR A 111 -2.85 -17.25 -11.08
CA TYR A 111 -3.12 -17.67 -9.71
C TYR A 111 -1.78 -17.86 -9.00
N GLY A 112 -1.39 -16.88 -8.17
CA GLY A 112 -0.26 -17.02 -7.26
C GLY A 112 -0.64 -17.90 -6.08
N ASP A 113 0.19 -18.90 -5.79
CA ASP A 113 0.01 -19.81 -4.66
C ASP A 113 0.31 -19.05 -3.35
N TYR A 114 -0.73 -18.66 -2.60
CA TYR A 114 -0.65 -17.80 -1.42
C TYR A 114 -0.10 -18.49 -0.16
N TYR A 115 0.40 -19.73 -0.27
CA TYR A 115 0.98 -20.49 0.85
C TYR A 115 2.44 -20.90 0.57
N ALA A 116 3.29 -19.96 0.16
CA ALA A 116 4.73 -20.15 0.28
C ALA A 116 5.15 -19.89 1.74
N ASP A 117 5.62 -20.94 2.41
CA ASP A 117 6.19 -20.89 3.77
C ASP A 117 7.11 -19.67 3.94
N MET A 118 6.76 -18.80 4.90
CA MET A 118 7.61 -17.67 5.30
C MET A 118 8.91 -18.20 5.91
N LYS A 119 9.96 -18.33 5.10
CA LYS A 119 11.33 -18.39 5.60
C LYS A 119 11.60 -17.09 6.37
N LYS A 120 11.59 -17.18 7.70
CA LYS A 120 12.12 -16.16 8.61
C LYS A 120 13.62 -15.97 8.34
N GLY A 121 13.93 -15.07 7.42
CA GLY A 121 15.25 -14.49 7.22
C GLY A 121 15.22 -13.02 7.63
N SER A 122 15.33 -12.74 8.94
CA SER A 122 15.73 -11.41 9.40
C SER A 122 17.21 -11.21 9.09
N GLN A 123 17.50 -10.80 7.86
CA GLN A 123 18.70 -10.05 7.54
C GLN A 123 18.21 -8.74 6.95
N SER A 124 18.54 -7.62 7.60
CA SER A 124 18.50 -6.31 6.97
C SER A 124 19.48 -6.36 5.78
N LYS A 125 18.98 -6.77 4.62
CA LYS A 125 19.72 -6.62 3.36
C LYS A 125 19.85 -5.12 3.15
N GLU A 126 21.06 -4.62 3.27
CA GLU A 126 21.41 -3.29 2.82
C GLU A 126 20.91 -3.15 1.38
N ILE A 127 20.13 -2.10 1.11
CA ILE A 127 19.52 -1.90 -0.22
C ILE A 127 20.66 -1.56 -1.18
N ASP A 128 20.87 -2.40 -2.19
CA ASP A 128 21.87 -2.16 -3.22
C ASP A 128 21.47 -0.95 -4.06
N GLN A 129 22.23 0.13 -3.93
CA GLN A 129 22.00 1.40 -4.63
C GLN A 129 22.10 1.25 -6.15
N ASN A 130 22.84 0.27 -6.66
CA ASN A 130 22.90 0.02 -8.10
C ASN A 130 21.57 -0.52 -8.62
N VAL A 131 20.92 -1.42 -7.86
CA VAL A 131 19.60 -1.97 -8.20
C VAL A 131 18.54 -0.88 -8.14
N VAL A 132 18.60 -0.01 -7.12
CA VAL A 132 17.69 1.14 -7.03
C VAL A 132 17.82 2.03 -8.26
N LYS A 133 19.05 2.38 -8.63
CA LYS A 133 19.31 3.21 -9.80
C LYS A 133 18.84 2.54 -11.09
N GLU A 134 19.15 1.25 -11.31
CA GLU A 134 18.71 0.50 -12.48
C GLU A 134 17.17 0.51 -12.62
N LEU A 135 16.44 0.30 -11.53
CA LEU A 135 14.99 0.33 -11.52
C LEU A 135 14.46 1.74 -11.83
N LEU A 136 15.03 2.78 -11.23
CA LEU A 136 14.63 4.16 -11.53
C LEU A 136 14.92 4.54 -12.98
N ASP A 137 16.06 4.13 -13.53
CA ASP A 137 16.48 4.39 -14.91
C ASP A 137 15.61 3.62 -15.93
N SER A 138 14.95 2.53 -15.53
CA SER A 138 14.02 1.79 -16.39
C SER A 138 12.76 2.58 -16.78
N ILE A 139 12.45 3.65 -16.02
CA ILE A 139 11.35 4.57 -16.30
C ILE A 139 11.90 5.88 -16.81
N GLU A 140 11.43 6.28 -17.98
CA GLU A 140 11.86 7.51 -18.64
C GLU A 140 11.58 8.75 -17.77
N ASP A 141 12.61 9.58 -17.61
CA ASP A 141 12.52 10.85 -16.87
C ASP A 141 11.91 11.96 -17.73
N THR A 142 10.64 11.81 -18.08
CA THR A 142 9.90 12.87 -18.76
C THR A 142 9.34 13.89 -17.76
N PRO A 143 9.14 15.16 -18.17
CA PRO A 143 8.46 16.16 -17.34
C PRO A 143 7.08 15.68 -16.87
N LEU A 144 6.36 14.93 -17.71
CA LEU A 144 5.04 14.40 -17.39
C LEU A 144 5.08 13.34 -16.27
N ILE A 145 6.11 12.48 -16.26
CA ILE A 145 6.32 11.53 -15.16
C ILE A 145 6.63 12.26 -13.86
N LYS A 146 7.46 13.31 -13.90
CA LYS A 146 7.79 14.12 -12.71
C LYS A 146 6.55 14.80 -12.14
N GLU A 147 5.75 15.44 -12.98
CA GLU A 147 4.47 16.04 -12.58
C GLU A 147 3.55 14.99 -11.92
N GLN A 148 3.48 13.78 -12.47
CA GLN A 148 2.67 12.70 -11.88
C GLN A 148 3.24 12.18 -10.56
N VAL A 149 4.57 12.10 -10.42
CA VAL A 149 5.25 11.76 -9.15
C VAL A 149 4.90 12.78 -8.07
N ASP A 150 4.95 14.07 -8.40
CA ASP A 150 4.64 15.14 -7.46
C ASP A 150 3.18 15.07 -7.00
N LEU A 151 2.23 14.81 -7.91
CA LEU A 151 0.83 14.60 -7.57
C LEU A 151 0.61 13.40 -6.63
N ILE A 152 1.34 12.29 -6.83
CA ILE A 152 1.27 11.12 -5.94
C ILE A 152 1.81 11.48 -4.56
N LYS A 153 2.95 12.18 -4.49
CA LYS A 153 3.54 12.63 -3.22
C LYS A 153 2.60 13.58 -2.48
N GLU A 154 1.95 14.51 -3.17
CA GLU A 154 0.94 15.40 -2.59
C GLU A 154 -0.25 14.62 -2.00
N ASP A 155 -0.76 13.56 -2.65
CA ASP A 155 -1.82 12.71 -2.09
C ASP A 155 -1.35 11.94 -0.85
N LEU A 156 -0.10 11.44 -0.86
CA LEU A 156 0.50 10.79 0.32
C LEU A 156 0.66 11.76 1.49
N ASP A 157 1.12 12.99 1.23
CA ASP A 157 1.27 14.04 2.23
C ASP A 157 -0.08 14.43 2.84
N GLN A 158 -1.12 14.61 2.02
CA GLN A 158 -2.49 14.88 2.47
C GLN A 158 -3.03 13.78 3.38
N ARG A 159 -2.65 12.53 3.12
CA ARG A 159 -3.05 11.36 3.91
C ARG A 159 -2.11 11.07 5.08
N LYS A 160 -1.03 11.83 5.25
CA LYS A 160 0.01 11.65 6.28
C LYS A 160 0.65 10.26 6.21
N LEU A 161 0.91 9.78 4.99
CA LEU A 161 1.59 8.52 4.72
C LEU A 161 3.07 8.80 4.41
N PRO A 162 4.03 8.23 5.17
CA PRO A 162 5.45 8.44 4.91
C PRO A 162 5.92 7.71 3.65
N TYR A 163 6.91 8.26 2.95
CA TYR A 163 7.50 7.69 1.73
C TYR A 163 9.02 7.91 1.65
N ASP A 164 9.71 7.76 2.80
CA ASP A 164 11.11 8.18 2.97
C ASP A 164 12.13 7.09 2.58
N SER A 165 11.69 5.92 2.11
CA SER A 165 12.60 4.82 1.76
C SER A 165 12.90 4.77 0.25
N PRO A 166 14.06 4.19 -0.16
CA PRO A 166 14.36 3.95 -1.58
C PRO A 166 13.29 3.09 -2.28
N THR A 167 12.63 2.19 -1.53
CA THR A 167 11.52 1.39 -2.04
C THR A 167 10.34 2.27 -2.41
N ASP A 168 10.02 3.26 -1.57
CA ASP A 168 8.90 4.17 -1.82
C ASP A 168 9.17 5.03 -3.05
N GLU A 169 10.40 5.53 -3.22
CA GLU A 169 10.81 6.28 -4.40
C GLU A 169 10.62 5.47 -5.70
N ILE A 170 11.09 4.22 -5.71
CA ILE A 170 10.89 3.30 -6.83
C ILE A 170 9.40 3.10 -7.08
N LEU A 171 8.63 2.71 -6.06
CA LEU A 171 7.21 2.39 -6.22
C LEU A 171 6.40 3.59 -6.70
N ILE A 172 6.70 4.80 -6.21
CA ILE A 172 6.06 6.04 -6.65
C ILE A 172 6.39 6.31 -8.13
N LYS A 173 7.65 6.19 -8.54
CA LYS A 173 8.04 6.39 -9.95
C LYS A 173 7.40 5.35 -10.87
N PHE A 174 7.36 4.08 -10.44
CA PHE A 174 6.67 3.00 -11.16
C PHE A 174 5.16 3.22 -11.26
N LEU A 175 4.53 3.67 -10.20
CA LEU A 175 3.11 4.01 -10.21
C LEU A 175 2.83 5.17 -11.17
N ALA A 176 3.64 6.24 -11.12
CA ALA A 176 3.53 7.37 -12.05
C ALA A 176 3.67 6.93 -13.51
N GLY A 177 4.72 6.16 -13.82
CA GLY A 177 4.96 5.57 -15.14
C GLY A 177 3.79 4.75 -15.65
N THR A 178 3.28 3.85 -14.80
CA THR A 178 2.16 2.96 -15.14
C THR A 178 0.87 3.73 -15.36
N GLN A 179 0.56 4.73 -14.51
CA GLN A 179 -0.64 5.55 -14.66
C GLN A 179 -0.63 6.33 -15.97
N ILE A 180 0.51 6.93 -16.35
CA ILE A 180 0.65 7.65 -17.63
C ILE A 180 0.53 6.68 -18.81
N ALA A 181 1.21 5.54 -18.76
CA ALA A 181 1.12 4.53 -19.82
C ALA A 181 -0.33 4.05 -20.03
N LEU A 182 -1.05 3.76 -18.94
CA LEU A 182 -2.45 3.35 -19.00
C LEU A 182 -3.35 4.46 -19.57
N GLN A 183 -3.14 5.71 -19.18
CA GLN A 183 -3.89 6.83 -19.74
C GLN A 183 -3.63 6.98 -21.24
N PHE A 184 -2.40 6.76 -21.70
CA PHE A 184 -2.07 6.76 -23.12
C PHE A 184 -2.66 5.58 -23.89
N GLU A 185 -2.73 4.38 -23.30
CA GLU A 185 -3.47 3.26 -23.88
C GLU A 185 -4.95 3.59 -24.08
N VAL A 186 -5.60 4.14 -23.05
CA VAL A 186 -7.01 4.57 -23.15
C VAL A 186 -7.17 5.64 -24.22
N THR A 187 -6.28 6.63 -24.24
CA THR A 187 -6.29 7.70 -25.24
C THR A 187 -6.13 7.12 -26.65
N HIS A 188 -5.20 6.19 -26.85
CA HIS A 188 -4.94 5.57 -28.15
C HIS A 188 -6.11 4.73 -28.66
N ASN A 189 -6.78 4.00 -27.77
CA ASN A 189 -7.94 3.17 -28.12
C ASN A 189 -9.20 4.00 -28.46
N LEU A 190 -9.28 5.24 -27.98
CA LEU A 190 -10.44 6.11 -28.18
C LEU A 190 -10.22 7.22 -29.21
N ILE A 191 -8.97 7.59 -29.48
CA ILE A 191 -8.66 8.69 -30.41
C ILE A 191 -8.93 8.27 -31.86
N PHE A 192 -9.69 9.11 -32.54
CA PHE A 192 -9.96 9.01 -33.96
C PHE A 192 -8.71 9.23 -34.81
N GLY A 193 -8.59 8.51 -35.93
CA GLY A 193 -7.46 8.64 -36.86
C GLY A 193 -7.29 10.07 -37.40
N SER A 194 -8.39 10.76 -37.66
CA SER A 194 -8.39 12.17 -38.05
C SER A 194 -7.96 13.09 -36.91
N GLN A 195 -8.33 12.79 -35.66
CA GLN A 195 -7.87 13.55 -34.49
C GLN A 195 -6.37 13.35 -34.25
N LEU A 196 -5.88 12.12 -34.43
CA LEU A 196 -4.45 11.80 -34.38
C LEU A 196 -3.67 12.53 -35.48
N THR A 197 -4.23 12.58 -36.70
CA THR A 197 -3.63 13.33 -37.82
C THR A 197 -3.51 14.80 -37.48
N LEU A 198 -4.57 15.41 -36.94
CA LEU A 198 -4.53 16.80 -36.47
C LEU A 198 -3.46 17.01 -35.39
N LEU A 199 -3.34 16.08 -34.43
CA LEU A 199 -2.33 16.17 -33.38
C LEU A 199 -0.90 16.15 -33.95
N LYS A 200 -0.64 15.34 -34.97
CA LYS A 200 0.65 15.31 -35.69
C LYS A 200 0.93 16.59 -36.46
N GLU A 201 -0.10 17.16 -37.10
CA GLU A 201 0.02 18.44 -37.77
C GLU A 201 0.41 19.54 -36.77
N LEU A 202 -0.30 19.65 -35.65
CA LEU A 202 0.04 20.56 -34.55
C LEU A 202 1.45 20.32 -33.99
N ASN A 203 1.91 19.07 -33.94
CA ASN A 203 3.26 18.72 -33.52
C ASN A 203 4.34 19.20 -34.51
N SER A 204 4.04 19.23 -35.81
CA SER A 204 4.99 19.64 -36.86
C SER A 204 5.24 21.15 -36.92
N ILE A 205 4.34 21.95 -36.35
CA ILE A 205 4.35 23.42 -36.37
C ILE A 205 4.58 24.03 -34.98
N LYS A 206 5.16 23.25 -34.06
CA LYS A 206 5.52 23.78 -32.74
C LYS A 206 6.67 24.79 -32.89
N PRO A 207 6.67 25.89 -32.10
CA PRO A 207 5.70 26.27 -31.07
C PRO A 207 4.49 27.07 -31.55
N GLU A 208 4.37 27.39 -32.84
CA GLU A 208 3.49 28.42 -33.39
C GLU A 208 1.99 28.14 -33.24
N GLY A 209 1.58 26.87 -33.34
CA GLY A 209 0.17 26.44 -33.32
C GLY A 209 -0.64 26.91 -34.55
N LEU A 210 -1.90 26.46 -34.64
CA LEU A 210 -2.81 26.85 -35.72
C LEU A 210 -3.88 27.85 -35.27
N PRO A 211 -4.21 28.87 -36.08
CA PRO A 211 -5.43 29.64 -35.89
C PRO A 211 -6.66 28.74 -35.86
N GLU A 212 -7.63 29.08 -35.01
CA GLU A 212 -8.90 28.35 -34.90
C GLU A 212 -9.63 28.18 -36.23
N LYS A 213 -9.54 29.17 -37.12
CA LYS A 213 -10.09 29.12 -38.48
C LYS A 213 -9.51 27.96 -39.30
N ASP A 214 -8.22 27.70 -39.16
CA ASP A 214 -7.54 26.66 -39.94
C ASP A 214 -7.90 25.28 -39.41
N ILE A 215 -8.06 25.14 -38.08
CA ILE A 215 -8.61 23.93 -37.48
C ILE A 215 -10.06 23.69 -37.91
N HIS A 216 -10.91 24.72 -37.96
CA HIS A 216 -12.27 24.61 -38.50
C HIS A 216 -12.27 24.14 -39.96
N SER A 217 -11.36 24.64 -40.78
CA SER A 217 -11.20 24.21 -42.17
C SER A 217 -10.79 22.73 -42.25
N TYR A 218 -9.87 22.28 -41.40
CA TYR A 218 -9.47 20.88 -41.28
C TYR A 218 -10.66 19.99 -40.90
N VAL A 219 -11.37 20.31 -39.81
CA VAL A 219 -12.53 19.53 -39.33
C VAL A 219 -13.64 19.47 -40.38
N SER A 220 -13.89 20.58 -41.08
CA SER A 220 -14.87 20.62 -42.17
C SER A 220 -14.53 19.66 -43.32
N LYS A 221 -13.24 19.44 -43.61
CA LYS A 221 -12.81 18.45 -44.62
C LYS A 221 -13.05 17.03 -44.11
N VAL A 222 -12.74 16.75 -42.84
CA VAL A 222 -12.98 15.45 -42.20
C VAL A 222 -14.47 15.08 -42.22
N PHE A 223 -15.34 16.02 -41.84
CA PHE A 223 -16.80 15.80 -41.85
C PHE A 223 -17.33 15.50 -43.26
N LYS A 224 -16.77 16.13 -44.30
CA LYS A 224 -17.13 15.85 -45.70
C LYS A 224 -16.62 14.48 -46.16
N GLN A 225 -15.47 14.04 -45.67
CA GLN A 225 -14.90 12.74 -45.99
C GLN A 225 -15.67 11.59 -45.32
N PHE A 226 -16.20 11.82 -44.12
CA PHE A 226 -16.90 10.81 -43.30
C PHE A 226 -18.28 11.28 -42.83
N PRO A 227 -19.22 11.59 -43.76
CA PRO A 227 -20.48 12.25 -43.43
C PRO A 227 -21.40 11.39 -42.55
N ASN A 228 -21.35 10.06 -42.71
CA ASN A 228 -22.16 9.16 -41.90
C ASN A 228 -21.67 9.06 -40.44
N ALA A 229 -20.37 9.17 -40.21
CA ALA A 229 -19.79 9.07 -38.87
C ALA A 229 -19.98 10.34 -38.03
N TYR A 230 -19.95 11.50 -38.70
CA TYR A 230 -20.04 12.81 -38.05
C TYR A 230 -21.38 13.53 -38.28
N LYS A 231 -22.42 12.82 -38.72
CA LYS A 231 -23.73 13.42 -39.08
C LYS A 231 -24.30 14.33 -38.00
N ASP A 232 -24.15 13.94 -36.73
CA ASP A 232 -24.68 14.64 -35.57
C ASP A 232 -23.58 15.36 -34.75
N TRP A 233 -22.37 15.49 -35.30
CA TRP A 233 -21.23 16.08 -34.60
C TRP A 233 -21.04 17.54 -34.98
N GLY A 234 -20.90 18.39 -33.96
CA GLY A 234 -20.38 19.74 -34.10
C GLY A 234 -18.86 19.81 -34.01
N TYR A 235 -18.28 20.95 -34.39
CA TYR A 235 -16.85 21.24 -34.24
C TYR A 235 -16.37 21.05 -32.79
N GLU A 236 -17.15 21.55 -31.83
CA GLU A 236 -16.84 21.40 -30.40
C GLU A 236 -16.77 19.92 -29.99
N ASN A 237 -17.71 19.09 -30.43
CA ASN A 237 -17.71 17.65 -30.12
C ASN A 237 -16.46 16.96 -30.68
N TYR A 238 -16.04 17.35 -31.89
CA TYR A 238 -14.83 16.82 -32.51
C TYR A 238 -13.57 17.15 -31.71
N LEU A 239 -13.43 18.39 -31.21
CA LEU A 239 -12.24 18.78 -30.44
C LEU A 239 -12.33 18.44 -28.95
N ASN A 240 -13.53 18.21 -28.42
CA ASN A 240 -13.75 17.98 -27.00
C ASN A 240 -12.87 16.84 -26.47
N PHE A 241 -12.73 15.75 -27.23
CA PHE A 241 -11.85 14.65 -26.85
C PHE A 241 -10.39 15.10 -26.68
N LEU A 242 -9.86 15.91 -27.62
CA LEU A 242 -8.49 16.38 -27.58
C LEU A 242 -8.25 17.36 -26.42
N TYR A 243 -9.24 18.22 -26.10
CA TYR A 243 -9.17 19.12 -24.96
C TYR A 243 -9.32 18.38 -23.62
N SER A 244 -10.28 17.46 -23.51
CA SER A 244 -10.56 16.73 -22.27
C SER A 244 -9.40 15.81 -21.85
N HIS A 245 -8.67 15.27 -22.82
CA HIS A 245 -7.45 14.48 -22.59
C HIS A 245 -6.18 15.37 -22.52
N ILE A 246 -6.34 16.69 -22.55
CA ILE A 246 -5.27 17.68 -22.44
C ILE A 246 -4.18 17.42 -23.50
N LEU A 247 -4.57 17.03 -24.71
CA LEU A 247 -3.65 16.80 -25.85
C LEU A 247 -3.40 18.09 -26.62
N ILE A 248 -4.38 19.00 -26.61
CA ILE A 248 -4.29 20.35 -27.17
C ILE A 248 -4.75 21.40 -26.16
N LEU A 249 -4.35 22.65 -26.38
CA LEU A 249 -4.79 23.81 -25.61
C LEU A 249 -5.00 25.00 -26.54
N LYS A 250 -5.86 25.95 -26.13
CA LYS A 250 -6.07 27.22 -26.82
C LYS A 250 -5.28 28.31 -26.11
N SER A 251 -4.43 29.03 -26.83
CA SER A 251 -3.70 30.18 -26.31
C SER A 251 -4.58 31.42 -26.21
N GLU A 252 -4.14 32.41 -25.43
CA GLU A 252 -4.83 33.71 -25.29
C GLU A 252 -5.00 34.44 -26.62
N GLN A 253 -4.12 34.17 -27.60
CA GLN A 253 -4.15 34.74 -28.95
C GLN A 253 -5.12 33.99 -29.90
N GLY A 254 -5.88 33.02 -29.39
CA GLY A 254 -6.87 32.26 -30.16
C GLY A 254 -6.28 31.17 -31.07
N LYS A 255 -5.00 30.82 -30.88
CA LYS A 255 -4.35 29.70 -31.59
C LYS A 255 -4.46 28.41 -30.77
N ILE A 256 -4.57 27.29 -31.46
CA ILE A 256 -4.60 25.96 -30.87
C ILE A 256 -3.21 25.34 -30.99
N HIS A 257 -2.68 24.84 -29.87
CA HIS A 257 -1.36 24.25 -29.75
C HIS A 257 -1.47 22.82 -29.21
N ILE A 258 -0.54 21.96 -29.60
CA ILE A 258 -0.33 20.68 -28.91
C ILE A 258 0.29 20.92 -27.53
N THR A 259 -0.16 20.18 -26.52
CA THR A 259 0.40 20.26 -25.17
C THR A 259 1.66 19.41 -25.03
N LYS A 260 2.39 19.58 -23.92
CA LYS A 260 3.48 18.65 -23.55
C LYS A 260 2.98 17.20 -23.48
N ARG A 261 1.79 16.97 -22.90
CA ARG A 261 1.14 15.65 -22.84
C ARG A 261 0.83 15.10 -24.25
N GLY A 262 0.35 15.93 -25.16
CA GLY A 262 0.13 15.53 -26.56
C GLY A 262 1.41 15.10 -27.27
N VAL A 263 2.53 15.81 -27.03
CA VAL A 263 3.85 15.44 -27.56
C VAL A 263 4.33 14.12 -26.98
N GLU A 264 4.23 13.94 -25.66
CA GLU A 264 4.61 12.70 -24.99
C GLU A 264 3.75 11.51 -25.43
N PHE A 265 2.46 11.73 -25.66
CA PHE A 265 1.56 10.72 -26.20
C PHE A 265 2.01 10.24 -27.59
N LEU A 266 2.36 11.17 -28.50
CA LEU A 266 2.89 10.81 -29.82
C LEU A 266 4.22 10.06 -29.72
N ALA A 267 5.12 10.48 -28.83
CA ALA A 267 6.39 9.79 -28.59
C ALA A 267 6.17 8.37 -28.02
N TRP A 268 5.24 8.23 -27.08
CA TRP A 268 4.85 6.95 -26.50
C TRP A 268 4.27 6.00 -27.56
N MET A 269 3.46 6.50 -28.50
CA MET A 269 2.95 5.69 -29.61
C MET A 269 4.08 5.10 -30.45
N ILE A 270 5.09 5.91 -30.79
CA ILE A 270 6.24 5.46 -31.58
C ILE A 270 7.04 4.41 -30.80
N ARG A 271 7.34 4.67 -29.52
CA ARG A 271 8.10 3.75 -28.66
C ARG A 271 7.43 2.39 -28.50
N ASN A 272 6.10 2.38 -28.41
CA ASN A 272 5.31 1.17 -28.20
C ASN A 272 4.79 0.55 -29.51
N SER A 273 5.30 1.01 -30.66
CA SER A 273 4.89 0.52 -31.99
C SER A 273 3.37 0.51 -32.18
N LYS A 274 2.70 1.55 -31.66
CA LYS A 274 1.25 1.68 -31.76
C LYS A 274 0.87 1.99 -33.19
N ARG A 275 -0.24 1.39 -33.61
CA ARG A 275 -0.82 1.60 -34.92
C ARG A 275 -1.31 3.04 -35.06
N GLU A 276 -1.17 3.57 -36.26
CA GLU A 276 -1.58 4.94 -36.60
C GLU A 276 -2.85 4.97 -37.46
N ASP A 277 -3.30 3.80 -37.91
CA ASP A 277 -4.50 3.60 -38.73
C ASP A 277 -5.74 3.36 -37.88
N ASN A 278 -5.88 4.14 -36.79
CA ASN A 278 -7.05 4.09 -35.94
C ASN A 278 -8.32 4.33 -36.78
N PRO A 279 -9.42 3.59 -36.51
CA PRO A 279 -10.69 3.81 -37.20
C PRO A 279 -11.13 5.27 -37.08
N LEU A 280 -11.54 5.84 -38.22
CA LEU A 280 -11.95 7.24 -38.47
C LEU A 280 -11.32 8.29 -37.58
#